data_AF-A0A812Y9Q2-F1
#
_entry.id   AF-A0A812Y9Q2-F1
#
_cell.length_a   1.000
_cell.length_b   1.000
_cell.length_c   1.000
_cell.angle_alpha   90.00
_cell.angle_beta   90.00
_cell.angle_gamma   90.00
#
_symmetry.space_group_name_H-M   'P 1'
#
loop_
_entity.id
_entity.type
_entity.pdbx_description
1 polymer ?
#
loop_
_entity_poly.entity_id
_entity_poly.type
_entity_poly.pdbx_seq_one_letter_code
_entity_poly.pdbx_strand_id
1 'polypeptide(L)'
;VKFDNITKRIQALCDGLDSDFIDPVRITMKVLDGFHSGITTAQIDELAAETCAYMSQKHPDFSILAARIAVSNLHKNTSDSFAETCRALHEYRDKQ
;
A
#
# COMPACT_ATOMS: atom_id res chain seq x y z
N VAL A 1 -4.33 5.78 -14.28
CA VAL A 1 -3.55 4.65 -13.73
C VAL A 1 -3.97 3.39 -14.48
N LYS A 2 -3.02 2.57 -14.96
CA LYS A 2 -3.33 1.32 -15.66
C LYS A 2 -3.43 0.17 -14.65
N PHE A 3 -4.42 -0.69 -14.78
CA PHE A 3 -4.63 -1.90 -13.96
C PHE A 3 -3.32 -2.67 -13.73
N ASP A 4 -2.58 -2.94 -14.81
CA ASP A 4 -1.32 -3.68 -14.78
C ASP A 4 -0.27 -3.10 -13.83
N ASN A 5 -0.27 -1.78 -13.64
CA ASN A 5 0.69 -1.14 -12.74
C ASN A 5 0.36 -1.42 -11.28
N ILE A 6 -0.92 -1.48 -10.92
CA ILE A 6 -1.35 -1.81 -9.55
C ILE A 6 -1.07 -3.28 -9.28
N THR A 7 -1.46 -4.16 -10.20
CA THR A 7 -1.21 -5.60 -10.10
C THR A 7 0.27 -5.91 -9.92
N LYS A 8 1.16 -5.28 -10.71
CA LYS A 8 2.62 -5.46 -10.57
C LYS A 8 3.14 -5.04 -9.20
N ARG A 9 2.58 -3.96 -8.64
CA ARG A 9 3.00 -3.44 -7.32
C ARG A 9 2.57 -4.37 -6.21
N ILE A 10 1.36 -4.91 -6.26
CA ILE A 10 0.87 -5.91 -5.30
C ILE A 10 1.68 -7.21 -5.44
N GLN A 11 1.91 -7.68 -6.67
CA GLN A 11 2.67 -8.89 -6.96
C GLN A 11 4.09 -8.86 -6.37
N ALA A 12 4.77 -7.71 -6.43
CA ALA A 12 6.10 -7.54 -5.85
C ALA A 12 6.13 -7.68 -4.32
N LEU A 13 4.98 -7.54 -3.65
CA LEU A 13 4.84 -7.66 -2.19
C LEU A 13 4.32 -9.04 -1.74
N CYS A 14 4.06 -9.96 -2.68
CA CYS A 14 3.53 -11.29 -2.38
C CYS A 14 4.60 -12.37 -2.15
N ASP A 15 5.88 -12.00 -2.10
CA ASP A 15 6.96 -12.97 -1.90
C ASP A 15 6.82 -13.76 -0.60
N GLY A 16 6.88 -15.09 -0.69
CA GLY A 16 6.71 -16.01 0.44
C GLY A 16 5.30 -16.08 1.03
N LEU A 17 4.27 -15.56 0.35
CA LEU A 17 2.86 -15.74 0.76
C LEU A 17 2.23 -16.93 0.04
N ASP A 18 1.19 -17.52 0.63
CA ASP A 18 0.47 -18.66 0.05
C ASP A 18 -0.24 -18.27 -1.25
N SER A 19 0.26 -18.78 -2.38
CA SER A 19 -0.26 -18.50 -3.73
C SER A 19 -1.64 -19.10 -4.00
N ASP A 20 -2.09 -20.07 -3.21
CA ASP A 20 -3.43 -20.66 -3.37
C ASP A 20 -4.51 -19.69 -2.88
N PHE A 21 -4.15 -18.82 -1.93
CA PHE A 21 -5.06 -17.82 -1.34
C PHE A 21 -4.77 -16.40 -1.83
N ILE A 22 -3.50 -16.04 -2.02
CA ILE A 22 -3.05 -14.68 -2.37
C ILE A 22 -2.86 -14.56 -3.88
N ASP A 23 -3.89 -14.06 -4.56
CA ASP A 23 -3.88 -13.75 -5.99
C ASP A 23 -3.89 -12.22 -6.22
N PRO A 24 -2.77 -11.62 -6.65
CA PRO A 24 -2.65 -10.19 -6.90
C PRO A 24 -3.65 -9.65 -7.94
N VAL A 25 -4.04 -10.46 -8.93
CA VAL A 25 -5.00 -10.06 -9.96
C VAL A 25 -6.38 -9.88 -9.34
N ARG A 26 -6.82 -10.88 -8.55
CA ARG A 26 -8.12 -10.83 -7.84
C ARG A 26 -8.18 -9.70 -6.83
N ILE A 27 -7.09 -9.45 -6.10
CA ILE A 27 -6.99 -8.34 -5.16
C ILE A 27 -7.12 -7.01 -5.92
N THR A 28 -6.38 -6.85 -7.02
CA THR A 28 -6.44 -5.61 -7.81
C THR A 28 -7.84 -5.34 -8.35
N MET A 29 -8.57 -6.36 -8.80
CA MET A 29 -9.97 -6.21 -9.23
C MET A 29 -10.86 -5.65 -8.13
N LYS A 30 -10.76 -6.20 -6.90
CA LYS A 30 -11.52 -5.70 -5.74
C LYS A 30 -11.17 -4.27 -5.36
N VAL A 31 -9.89 -3.91 -5.47
CA VAL A 31 -9.41 -2.54 -5.18
C VAL A 31 -9.99 -1.53 -6.18
N LEU A 32 -10.17 -1.92 -7.44
CA LEU A 32 -10.75 -1.05 -8.47
C LEU A 32 -12.22 -0.69 -8.22
N ASP A 33 -12.98 -1.53 -7.52
CA ASP A 33 -14.39 -1.25 -7.21
C ASP A 33 -14.55 0.01 -6.35
N GLY A 34 -13.52 0.42 -5.61
CA GLY A 34 -13.50 1.65 -4.81
C GLY A 34 -12.95 2.89 -5.52
N PHE A 35 -12.67 2.83 -6.83
CA PHE A 35 -12.03 3.94 -7.54
C PHE A 35 -13.00 5.08 -7.87
N HIS A 36 -12.50 6.31 -7.77
CA HIS A 36 -13.16 7.51 -8.28
C HIS A 36 -12.19 8.37 -9.09
N SER A 37 -12.73 9.30 -9.88
CA SER A 37 -11.92 10.26 -10.65
C SER A 37 -11.07 11.13 -9.71
N GLY A 38 -9.80 11.30 -10.04
CA GLY A 38 -8.86 12.11 -9.25
C GLY A 38 -8.18 11.41 -8.07
N ILE A 39 -8.37 10.10 -7.88
CA ILE A 39 -7.69 9.35 -6.83
C ILE A 39 -6.16 9.40 -7.00
N THR A 40 -5.45 9.71 -5.92
CA THR A 40 -3.98 9.74 -5.90
C THR A 40 -3.38 8.35 -5.77
N THR A 41 -2.14 8.17 -6.20
CA THR A 41 -1.44 6.86 -6.06
C THR A 41 -1.31 6.42 -4.60
N ALA A 42 -1.15 7.35 -3.67
CA ALA A 42 -1.10 7.04 -2.24
C ALA A 42 -2.44 6.52 -1.71
N GLN A 43 -3.55 7.13 -2.13
CA GLN A 43 -4.90 6.66 -1.78
C GLN A 43 -5.23 5.29 -2.39
N ILE A 44 -4.70 5.00 -3.59
CA ILE A 44 -4.83 3.65 -4.19
C ILE A 44 -4.15 2.60 -3.29
N ASP A 45 -3.01 2.93 -2.70
CA ASP A 45 -2.28 2.01 -1.82
C ASP A 45 -2.97 1.84 -0.47
N GLU A 46 -3.52 2.92 0.08
CA GLU A 46 -4.33 2.89 1.29
C GLU A 46 -5.53 1.94 1.08
N LEU A 47 -6.28 2.14 0.00
CA LEU A 47 -7.43 1.30 -0.34
C LEU A 47 -7.03 -0.17 -0.58
N ALA A 48 -5.86 -0.40 -1.19
CA ALA A 48 -5.35 -1.76 -1.39
C ALA A 48 -5.00 -2.44 -0.05
N ALA A 49 -4.39 -1.72 0.88
CA ALA A 49 -4.08 -2.21 2.21
C ALA A 49 -5.37 -2.53 3.01
N GLU A 50 -6.35 -1.63 3.00
CA GLU A 50 -7.66 -1.83 3.63
C GLU A 50 -8.40 -3.05 3.06
N THR A 51 -8.41 -3.18 1.73
CA THR A 51 -9.02 -4.31 1.04
C THR A 51 -8.37 -5.63 1.45
N CYS A 52 -7.03 -5.66 1.53
CA CYS A 52 -6.30 -6.84 2.02
C CYS A 52 -6.61 -7.12 3.50
N ALA A 53 -6.63 -6.09 4.35
CA ALA A 53 -6.95 -6.26 5.77
C ALA A 53 -8.36 -6.84 5.98
N TYR A 54 -9.35 -6.43 5.18
CA TYR A 54 -10.69 -7.01 5.19
C TYR A 54 -10.68 -8.50 4.76
N MET A 55 -9.81 -8.87 3.82
CA MET A 55 -9.67 -10.25 3.35
C MET A 55 -8.89 -11.16 4.32
N SER A 56 -8.35 -10.64 5.42
CA SER A 56 -7.70 -11.42 6.49
C SER A 56 -8.59 -12.52 7.09
N GLN A 57 -9.91 -12.33 7.04
CA GLN A 57 -10.89 -13.33 7.46
C GLN A 57 -10.82 -14.63 6.64
N LYS A 58 -10.24 -14.57 5.42
CA LYS A 58 -10.09 -15.73 4.52
C LYS A 58 -8.77 -16.47 4.74
N HIS A 59 -7.69 -15.73 4.91
CA HIS A 59 -6.34 -16.27 5.11
C HIS A 59 -5.45 -15.24 5.82
N PRO A 60 -4.62 -15.64 6.80
CA PRO A 60 -3.78 -14.72 7.56
C PRO A 60 -2.76 -13.95 6.70
N ASP A 61 -2.29 -14.51 5.58
CA ASP A 61 -1.33 -13.82 4.71
C ASP A 61 -1.88 -12.53 4.07
N PHE A 62 -3.20 -12.37 4.01
CA PHE A 62 -3.80 -11.09 3.61
C PHE A 62 -3.46 -9.97 4.60
N SER A 63 -3.33 -10.26 5.90
CA SER A 63 -2.86 -9.30 6.90
C SER A 63 -1.39 -8.93 6.68
N ILE A 64 -0.57 -9.91 6.31
CA ILE A 64 0.85 -9.68 6.00
C ILE A 64 0.97 -8.79 4.76
N LEU A 65 0.21 -9.10 3.70
CA LEU A 65 0.19 -8.31 2.49
C LEU A 65 -0.33 -6.89 2.74
N ALA A 66 -1.40 -6.73 3.53
CA ALA A 66 -1.92 -5.42 3.93
C ALA A 66 -0.84 -4.57 4.61
N ALA A 67 -0.14 -5.14 5.58
CA ALA A 67 0.97 -4.48 6.26
C ALA A 67 2.11 -4.10 5.29
N ARG A 68 2.49 -5.00 4.39
CA ARG A 68 3.51 -4.72 3.36
C ARG A 68 3.12 -3.58 2.43
N ILE A 69 1.86 -3.52 2.00
CA ILE A 69 1.34 -2.43 1.16
C ILE A 69 1.38 -1.11 1.93
N ALA A 70 0.89 -1.09 3.17
CA ALA A 70 0.88 0.12 4.01
C ALA A 70 2.30 0.66 4.27
N VAL A 71 3.26 -0.22 4.60
CA VAL A 71 4.67 0.17 4.79
C VAL A 71 5.30 0.64 3.48
N SER A 72 5.03 -0.02 2.36
CA SER A 72 5.50 0.43 1.04
C SER A 72 4.96 1.82 0.67
N ASN A 73 3.69 2.11 1.02
CA ASN A 73 3.10 3.43 0.85
C ASN A 73 3.79 4.45 1.76
N LEU A 74 3.99 4.11 3.03
CA LEU A 74 4.64 4.99 4.01
C LEU A 74 6.04 5.41 3.52
N HIS A 75 6.89 4.45 3.12
CA HIS A 75 8.24 4.76 2.64
C HIS A 75 8.27 5.69 1.42
N LYS A 76 7.27 5.63 0.52
CA LYS A 76 7.19 6.56 -0.63
C LYS A 76 6.85 8.00 -0.21
N ASN A 77 6.31 8.18 0.99
CA ASN A 77 5.86 9.46 1.51
C ASN A 77 6.77 10.00 2.63
N THR A 78 7.87 9.31 2.94
CA THR A 78 8.83 9.70 3.98
C THR A 78 10.25 9.80 3.41
N SER A 79 11.14 10.53 4.08
CA SER A 79 12.56 10.55 3.70
C SER A 79 13.24 9.22 4.09
N ASP A 80 14.09 8.71 3.19
CA ASP A 80 14.95 7.54 3.45
C ASP A 80 16.10 7.87 4.42
N SER A 81 16.37 9.15 4.69
CA SER A 81 17.46 9.60 5.54
C SER A 81 16.97 9.92 6.95
N PHE A 82 17.47 9.15 7.92
CA PHE A 82 17.27 9.43 9.33
C PHE A 82 17.70 10.86 9.70
N ALA A 83 18.88 11.29 9.24
CA ALA A 83 19.43 12.60 9.54
C ALA A 83 18.61 13.74 8.91
N GLU A 84 18.09 13.55 7.69
CA GLU A 84 17.19 14.50 7.04
C GLU A 84 15.87 14.60 7.80
N THR A 85 15.31 13.46 8.21
CA THR A 85 14.08 13.41 9.01
C THR A 85 14.25 14.16 10.34
N CYS A 86 15.34 13.92 11.07
CA CYS A 86 15.65 14.64 12.30
C CYS A 86 15.82 16.15 12.07
N ARG A 87 16.46 16.55 10.97
CA ARG A 87 16.64 17.95 10.61
C ARG A 87 15.29 18.61 10.30
N ALA A 88 14.45 17.98 9.47
CA ALA A 88 13.13 18.49 9.12
C ALA A 88 12.25 18.70 10.36
N LEU A 89 12.32 17.78 11.33
CA LEU A 89 11.61 17.92 12.61
C LEU A 89 12.17 19.06 13.47
N HIS A 90 13.50 19.21 13.53
CA HIS A 90 14.15 20.26 14.31
C HIS A 90 13.92 21.67 13.75
N GLU A 91 13.95 21.79 12.42
CA GLU A 91 13.80 23.06 11.69
C GLU A 91 12.34 23.46 11.49
N TYR A 92 11.38 22.57 11.78
CA TYR A 92 9.97 22.87 11.66
C TYR A 92 9.60 24.15 12.43
N ARG A 93 8.97 25.08 11.71
CA ARG A 93 8.37 26.30 12.25
C ARG A 93 6.92 26.31 11.83
N ASP A 94 6.04 26.34 12.82
CA ASP A 94 4.62 26.41 12.56
C ASP A 94 4.31 27.73 11.83
N LYS A 95 3.54 27.64 10.74
CA LYS A 95 3.13 28.81 9.97
C LYS A 95 1.91 29.40 10.67
N GLN A 96 2.16 30.25 11.66
CA GLN A 96 1.12 31.17 12.18
C GLN A 96 0.68 32.15 11.09
#